data_AF-A0A0S7C284-F1
#
_entry.id   AF-A0A0S7C284-F1
#
_cell.length_a   1.000
_cell.length_b   1.000
_cell.length_c   1.000
_cell.angle_alpha   90.00
_cell.angle_beta   90.00
_cell.angle_gamma   90.00
#
_symmetry.space_group_name_H-M   'P 1'
#
loop_
_entity.id
_entity.type
_entity.pdbx_description
1 polymer ?
#
loop_
_entity_poly.entity_id
_entity_poly.type
_entity_poly.pdbx_seq_one_letter_code
_entity_poly.pdbx_strand_id
1 'polypeptide(L)' 'MKQEVIRELSTAELIERLDEERKQLTKLKLNHAVSPLENPNKIKNYRRTIARMLTELHKRKLNDAAAAQGTATVNTK' A
#
# COMPACT_ATOMS: atom_id res chain seq x y z
N MET A 1 -4.34 -6.18 -7.81
CA MET A 1 -3.25 -5.85 -8.76
C MET A 1 -2.08 -6.81 -8.65
N LYS A 2 -1.33 -7.02 -9.75
CA LYS A 2 -0.03 -7.71 -9.74
C LYS A 2 1.05 -6.80 -9.11
N GLN A 3 2.11 -7.39 -8.57
CA GLN A 3 3.17 -6.66 -7.87
C GLN A 3 3.98 -5.76 -8.80
N GLU A 4 4.13 -6.16 -10.07
CA GLU A 4 4.88 -5.42 -11.10
C GLU A 4 4.34 -4.00 -11.28
N VAL A 5 3.03 -3.86 -11.47
CA VAL A 5 2.34 -2.57 -11.60
C VAL A 5 2.56 -1.66 -10.38
N ILE A 6 2.68 -2.23 -9.18
CA ILE A 6 2.88 -1.47 -7.93
C ILE A 6 4.32 -0.93 -7.86
N ARG A 7 5.29 -1.60 -8.49
CA ARG A 7 6.69 -1.17 -8.53
C ARG A 7 6.95 -0.08 -9.56
N GLU A 8 6.22 -0.10 -10.67
CA GLU A 8 6.33 0.89 -11.75
C GLU A 8 5.73 2.25 -11.36
N LEU A 9 4.81 2.30 -10.40
CA LEU A 9 4.17 3.53 -9.94
C LEU A 9 5.10 4.42 -9.10
N SER A 10 4.96 5.74 -9.28
CA SER A 10 5.66 6.74 -8.46
C SER A 10 5.17 6.71 -7.00
N THR A 11 5.95 7.24 -6.06
CA THR A 11 5.54 7.32 -4.65
C THR A 11 4.27 8.14 -4.46
N ALA A 12 4.11 9.22 -5.23
CA ALA A 12 2.94 10.10 -5.17
C ALA A 12 1.68 9.39 -5.72
N GLU A 13 1.79 8.77 -6.90
CA GLU A 13 0.68 8.05 -7.53
C GLU A 13 0.21 6.87 -6.67
N LEU A 14 1.15 6.20 -6.00
CA LEU A 14 0.83 5.08 -5.12
C LEU A 14 0.05 5.53 -3.88
N ILE A 15 0.29 6.73 -3.37
CA ILE A 15 -0.46 7.31 -2.24
C ILE A 15 -1.87 7.69 -2.68
N GLU A 16 -2.02 8.37 -3.82
CA GLU A 16 -3.34 8.73 -4.36
C GLU A 16 -4.20 7.48 -4.60
N ARG A 17 -3.61 6.46 -5.22
CA ARG A 17 -4.30 5.21 -5.52
C ARG A 17 -4.64 4.40 -4.26
N LEU A 18 -3.78 4.46 -3.23
CA LEU A 18 -4.06 3.88 -1.93
C LEU A 18 -5.34 4.49 -1.32
N ASP A 19 -5.51 5.80 -1.40
CA ASP A 19 -6.68 6.48 -0.86
C ASP A 19 -7.96 6.18 -1.64
N GLU A 20 -7.89 6.10 -2.96
CA GLU A 20 -9.00 5.62 -3.79
C GLU A 20 -9.42 4.20 -3.42
N GLU A 21 -8.47 3.27 -3.33
CA GLU A 21 -8.72 1.87 -3.01
C GLU A 21 -9.29 1.70 -1.59
N ARG A 22 -8.88 2.55 -0.63
CA ARG A 22 -9.48 2.61 0.71
C ARG A 22 -10.93 3.09 0.66
N LYS A 23 -11.23 4.14 -0.10
CA LYS A 23 -12.61 4.63 -0.30
C LYS A 23 -13.50 3.55 -0.92
N GLN A 24 -12.99 2.86 -1.95
CA GLN A 24 -13.69 1.74 -2.59
C GLN A 24 -13.96 0.59 -1.60
N LEU A 25 -12.98 0.23 -0.77
CA LEU A 25 -13.16 -0.80 0.26
C LEU A 25 -14.27 -0.41 1.25
N THR A 26 -14.30 0.85 1.71
CA THR A 26 -15.34 1.34 2.63
C THR A 26 -16.72 1.27 1.98
N LYS A 27 -16.85 1.73 0.73
CA LYS A 27 -18.10 1.63 -0.03
C LYS A 27 -18.56 0.18 -0.19
N LEU A 28 -17.65 -0.74 -0.50
CA LEU A 28 -17.94 -2.18 -0.60
C LEU A 28 -18.39 -2.78 0.73
N LYS A 29 -17.78 -2.38 1.86
CA LYS A 29 -18.20 -2.85 3.18
C LYS A 29 -19.60 -2.36 3.53
N LEU A 30 -19.91 -1.09 3.26
CA LEU A 30 -21.24 -0.52 3.48
C LEU A 30 -22.28 -1.24 2.60
N ASN A 31 -21.98 -1.42 1.32
CA ASN A 31 -22.85 -2.15 0.41
C ASN A 31 -23.07 -3.60 0.86
N HIS A 32 -22.04 -4.29 1.36
CA HIS A 32 -22.15 -5.65 1.88
C HIS A 32 -23.01 -5.76 3.14
N ALA A 33 -22.95 -4.74 3.99
CA ALA A 33 -23.77 -4.67 5.21
C ALA A 33 -25.24 -4.41 4.88
N VAL A 34 -25.53 -3.65 3.82
CA VAL A 34 -26.91 -3.34 3.39
C VAL A 34 -27.51 -4.48 2.56
N SER A 35 -26.72 -5.10 1.69
CA SER A 35 -27.15 -6.23 0.87
C SER A 35 -26.00 -7.25 0.76
N PRO A 36 -26.25 -8.55 0.99
CA PRO A 36 -25.22 -9.57 0.83
C PRO A 36 -24.64 -9.51 -0.59
N LEU A 37 -23.42 -8.99 -0.70
CA LEU A 37 -22.71 -8.94 -1.98
C LEU A 37 -22.63 -10.33 -2.62
N GLU A 38 -22.98 -10.39 -3.90
CA GLU A 38 -22.79 -11.53 -4.82
C GLU A 38 -21.39 -12.17 -4.73
N ASN A 39 -20.35 -11.37 -4.44
CA ASN A 39 -18.97 -11.84 -4.42
C ASN A 39 -18.14 -11.25 -3.26
N PRO A 40 -18.17 -11.87 -2.07
CA PRO A 40 -17.37 -11.46 -0.90
C PRO A 40 -15.86 -11.46 -1.15
N ASN A 41 -15.39 -12.27 -2.10
CA ASN A 41 -13.99 -12.35 -2.51
C ASN A 41 -13.43 -11.02 -3.02
N LYS A 42 -14.28 -10.10 -3.53
CA LYS A 42 -13.85 -8.76 -3.94
C LYS A 42 -13.25 -8.01 -2.75
N ILE A 43 -13.90 -8.04 -1.58
CA ILE A 43 -13.40 -7.37 -0.35
C ILE A 43 -12.01 -7.90 0.03
N LYS A 44 -11.80 -9.22 -0.09
CA LYS A 44 -10.49 -9.84 0.17
C LYS A 44 -9.42 -9.35 -0.82
N ASN A 45 -9.76 -9.25 -2.11
CA ASN A 45 -8.84 -8.77 -3.14
C ASN A 45 -8.45 -7.29 -2.95
N TYR A 46 -9.41 -6.44 -2.59
CA TYR A 46 -9.16 -5.03 -2.26
C TYR A 46 -8.22 -4.91 -1.05
N ARG A 47 -8.48 -5.63 0.05
CA ARG A 47 -7.58 -5.66 1.22
C ARG A 47 -6.16 -6.10 0.85
N ARG A 48 -6.03 -7.12 0.00
CA ARG A 48 -4.72 -7.62 -0.43
C ARG A 48 -3.97 -6.60 -1.29
N THR A 49 -4.68 -5.85 -2.13
CA THR A 49 -4.10 -4.79 -2.96
C THR A 49 -3.60 -3.64 -2.09
N ILE A 50 -4.40 -3.20 -1.11
CA ILE A 50 -3.99 -2.18 -0.12
C ILE A 50 -2.73 -2.61 0.64
N ALA A 51 -2.70 -3.85 1.15
CA ALA A 51 -1.54 -4.36 1.87
C ALA A 51 -0.26 -4.33 1.03
N ARG A 52 -0.34 -4.73 -0.26
CA ARG A 52 0.82 -4.71 -1.17
C ARG A 52 1.34 -3.29 -1.40
N MET A 53 0.46 -2.30 -1.57
CA MET A 53 0.84 -0.89 -1.72
C MET A 53 1.53 -0.36 -0.45
N LEU A 54 0.98 -0.67 0.73
CA LEU A 54 1.59 -0.27 2.02
C LEU A 54 2.97 -0.91 2.21
N THR A 55 3.15 -2.17 1.84
CA THR A 55 4.45 -2.85 1.92
C THR A 55 5.50 -2.20 1.02
N GLU A 56 5.14 -1.81 -0.21
CA GLU A 56 6.09 -1.12 -1.10
C GLU A 56 6.42 0.29 -0.58
N LEU A 57 5.47 1.05 -0.02
CA LEU A 57 5.78 2.32 0.66
C LEU A 57 6.74 2.13 1.82
N HIS A 58 6.51 1.12 2.64
CA HIS A 58 7.38 0.83 3.77
C HIS A 58 8.77 0.41 3.31
N LYS A 59 8.87 -0.42 2.27
CA LYS A 59 10.15 -0.81 1.67
C LYS A 59 10.94 0.40 1.15
N ARG A 60 10.28 1.34 0.48
CA ARG A 60 10.91 2.60 0.03
C ARG A 60 11.44 3.41 1.22
N LYS A 61 10.62 3.59 2.26
CA LYS A 61 11.03 4.27 3.49
C LYS A 61 12.21 3.59 4.20
N LEU A 62 12.23 2.26 4.26
CA LEU A 62 13.35 1.52 4.85
C LEU A 62 14.63 1.66 4.05
N ASN A 63 14.56 1.68 2.72
CA ASN A 63 15.72 1.92 1.87
C ASN A 63 16.28 3.33 2.06
N ASP A 64 15.41 4.34 2.15
CA ASP A 64 15.81 5.73 2.42
C ASP A 64 16.43 5.87 3.83
N ALA A 65 15.86 5.18 4.82
CA ALA A 65 16.39 5.15 6.19
C ALA A 65 17.72 4.39 6.31
N ALA A 66 17.89 3.30 5.56
CA ALA A 66 19.14 2.54 5.52
C ALA A 66 20.28 3.36 4.87
N ALA A 67 19.97 4.19 3.88
CA ALA A 67 20.94 5.12 3.29
C ALA A 67 21.40 6.22 4.27
N ALA A 68 20.54 6.63 5.22
CA ALA A 68 20.85 7.66 6.20
C ALA A 68 21.72 7.19 7.38
N GLN A 69 21.77 5.88 7.68
CA GLN A 69 22.53 5.37 8.84
C GLN A 69 24.01 5.03 8.52
N GLY A 70 24.41 5.04 7.25
CA GLY A 70 25.79 4.77 6.84
C GLY A 70 26.79 5.93 7.03
N THR A 71 26.33 7.14 7.35
CA THR A 71 27.18 8.34 7.44
C THR A 71 27.58 8.72 8.87
N ALA A 72 27.08 8.03 9.89
CA ALA A 72 27.29 8.41 11.30
C ALA A 72 28.46 7.68 12.01
N THR A 73 29.09 6.67 11.41
CA THR A 73 30.09 5.81 12.09
C THR A 73 31.56 6.11 11.80
N VAL A 74 31.91 7.12 10.99
CA VAL A 74 33.32 7.33 10.59
C VAL A 74 34.09 8.32 11.48
N ASN A 75 33.52 8.93 12.52
CA ASN A 75 34.34 9.86 13.31
C ASN A 75 34.01 9.89 14.81
N THR A 76 34.45 8.87 15.54
CA THR A 76 34.78 9.02 16.96
C THR A 76 36.02 8.19 17.31
N LYS A 77 37.16 8.86 17.18
CA LYS A 77 38.47 8.63 17.83
C LYS A 77 39.36 7.50 17.34
#